data_AF-A0RVE1-F1
#
_entry.id   AF-A0RVE1-F1
#
_cell.length_a   1.000
_cell.length_b   1.000
_cell.length_c   1.000
_cell.angle_alpha   90.00
_cell.angle_beta   90.00
_cell.angle_gamma   90.00
#
_symmetry.space_group_name_H-M   'P 1'
#
loop_
_entity.id
_entity.type
_entity.pdbx_description
1 polymer ?
#
loop_
_entity_poly.entity_id
_entity_poly.type
_entity_poly.pdbx_seq_one_letter_code
_entity_poly.pdbx_strand_id
1 'polypeptide(L)'
;MDVDGLAVTKGALKEHGFRSAQFRYERGVASRCGAFVTVHVFSSGAITCVGSKSVPRAISCMRDAMKKIGVTEKPPITVRQLLVCGVIRTGWHPVMEGLQDRYEVRREAAFPGVMVRGHGTLARLYLADPVKITCMGPDMGGITRLAAEIYRAIRPGPP
;
A
#
# COMPACT_ATOMS: atom_id res chain seq x y z
N MET A 1 -10.05 -16.68 -20.09
CA MET A 1 -10.41 -16.00 -21.34
C MET A 1 -9.76 -14.63 -21.28
N ASP A 2 -8.81 -14.35 -22.18
CA ASP A 2 -8.24 -13.02 -22.30
C ASP A 2 -9.32 -12.06 -22.80
N VAL A 3 -9.46 -10.93 -22.11
CA VAL A 3 -10.51 -9.93 -22.34
C VAL A 3 -10.07 -8.90 -23.39
N ASP A 4 -9.00 -9.20 -24.14
CA ASP A 4 -8.43 -8.37 -25.21
C ASP A 4 -9.41 -8.33 -26.39
N GLY A 5 -10.39 -7.42 -26.32
CA GLY A 5 -11.37 -7.20 -27.38
C GLY A 5 -12.78 -6.89 -26.87
N LEU A 6 -13.09 -7.18 -25.60
CA LEU A 6 -14.30 -6.63 -25.01
C LEU A 6 -14.05 -5.14 -24.77
N ALA A 7 -14.89 -4.27 -25.33
CA ALA A 7 -15.00 -2.91 -24.80
C ALA A 7 -15.48 -3.04 -23.36
N VAL A 8 -14.54 -3.13 -22.40
CA VAL A 8 -14.82 -3.31 -20.98
C VAL A 8 -15.48 -2.03 -20.48
N THR A 9 -16.76 -1.84 -20.74
CA THR A 9 -17.54 -0.76 -20.16
C THR A 9 -18.18 -1.26 -18.86
N LYS A 10 -18.55 -0.33 -17.97
CA LYS A 10 -19.28 -0.68 -16.74
C LYS A 10 -20.56 -1.48 -17.04
N GLY A 11 -21.25 -1.16 -18.14
CA GLY A 11 -22.43 -1.88 -18.63
C GLY A 11 -22.09 -3.29 -19.07
N ALA A 12 -21.05 -3.43 -19.92
CA ALA A 12 -20.63 -4.71 -20.48
C ALA A 12 -20.25 -5.74 -19.40
N LEU A 13 -19.58 -5.34 -18.31
CA LEU A 13 -19.24 -6.29 -17.24
C LEU A 13 -20.48 -6.93 -16.61
N LYS A 14 -21.51 -6.13 -16.33
CA LYS A 14 -22.75 -6.62 -15.72
C LYS A 14 -23.57 -7.44 -16.72
N GLU A 15 -23.66 -6.97 -17.96
CA GLU A 15 -24.39 -7.65 -19.05
C GLU A 15 -23.81 -9.03 -19.38
N HIS A 16 -22.48 -9.18 -19.29
CA HIS A 16 -21.78 -10.44 -19.52
C HIS A 16 -21.54 -11.27 -18.25
N GLY A 17 -22.14 -10.89 -17.11
CA GLY A 17 -22.05 -11.65 -15.85
C GLY A 17 -20.67 -11.61 -15.16
N PHE A 18 -19.78 -10.72 -15.57
CA PHE A 18 -18.47 -10.53 -14.93
C PHE A 18 -18.57 -9.65 -13.69
N ARG A 19 -17.92 -10.07 -12.59
CA ARG A 19 -17.84 -9.27 -11.35
C ARG A 19 -16.80 -8.15 -11.43
N SER A 20 -15.73 -8.35 -12.20
CA SER A 20 -14.64 -7.40 -12.35
C SER A 20 -13.80 -7.67 -13.59
N ALA A 21 -13.14 -6.63 -14.09
CA ALA A 21 -12.02 -6.71 -15.03
C ALA A 21 -10.73 -6.19 -14.40
N GLN A 22 -9.59 -6.59 -14.95
CA GLN A 22 -8.27 -6.16 -14.50
C GLN A 22 -7.45 -5.62 -15.67
N PHE A 23 -6.81 -4.48 -15.46
CA PHE A 23 -5.84 -3.90 -16.39
C PHE A 23 -4.46 -3.95 -15.74
N ARG A 24 -3.51 -4.58 -16.42
CA ARG A 24 -2.13 -4.68 -15.96
C ARG A 24 -1.25 -3.71 -16.73
N TYR A 25 -0.55 -2.86 -16.01
CA TYR A 25 0.33 -1.83 -16.55
C TYR A 25 1.78 -2.19 -16.23
N GLU A 26 2.50 -2.65 -17.26
CA GLU A 26 3.93 -2.88 -17.18
C GLU A 26 4.70 -1.56 -17.23
N ARG A 27 5.94 -1.56 -16.72
CA ARG A 27 6.78 -0.35 -16.71
C ARG A 27 7.69 -0.37 -17.94
N GLY A 28 7.69 0.71 -18.72
CA GLY A 28 8.84 1.08 -19.53
C GLY A 28 10.03 1.35 -18.59
N VAL A 29 10.99 0.43 -18.61
CA VAL A 29 12.41 0.43 -18.17
C VAL A 29 12.86 1.29 -16.94
N ALA A 30 13.71 0.68 -16.10
CA ALA A 30 14.54 1.26 -15.01
C ALA A 30 14.09 1.11 -13.55
N SER A 31 13.37 0.04 -13.17
CA SER A 31 13.48 -0.46 -11.80
C SER A 31 13.73 -1.96 -11.79
N ARG A 32 14.81 -2.40 -11.13
CA ARG A 32 15.16 -3.82 -10.89
C ARG A 32 14.07 -4.62 -10.15
N CYS A 33 13.02 -3.96 -9.68
CA CYS A 33 11.80 -4.58 -9.21
C CYS A 33 10.75 -4.49 -10.33
N GLY A 34 10.36 -5.62 -10.93
CA GLY A 34 9.31 -5.74 -11.95
C GLY A 34 7.92 -5.41 -11.42
N ALA A 35 7.71 -4.17 -10.95
CA ALA A 35 6.48 -3.75 -10.30
C ALA A 35 5.42 -3.34 -11.34
N PHE A 36 4.46 -4.25 -11.53
CA PHE A 36 3.22 -4.01 -12.25
C PHE A 36 2.29 -3.12 -11.44
N VAL A 37 1.56 -2.25 -12.12
CA VAL A 37 0.38 -1.59 -11.55
C VAL A 37 -0.84 -2.34 -12.05
N THR A 38 -1.70 -2.77 -11.14
CA THR A 38 -2.95 -3.44 -11.50
C THR A 38 -4.11 -2.52 -11.15
N VAL A 39 -4.99 -2.27 -12.12
CA VAL A 39 -6.25 -1.55 -11.91
C VAL A 39 -7.38 -2.55 -12.03
N HIS A 40 -8.16 -2.68 -10.96
CA HIS A 40 -9.38 -3.48 -10.94
C HIS A 40 -10.58 -2.57 -11.15
N VAL A 41 -11.48 -2.98 -12.04
CA VAL A 41 -12.77 -2.33 -12.30
C VAL A 41 -13.85 -3.32 -11.92
N PHE A 42 -14.72 -2.94 -10.99
CA PHE A 42 -15.80 -3.80 -10.51
C PHE A 42 -17.12 -3.46 -11.22
N SER A 43 -18.02 -4.43 -11.32
CA SER A 43 -19.36 -4.23 -11.90
C SER A 43 -20.21 -3.20 -11.13
N SER A 44 -19.87 -2.93 -9.86
CA SER A 44 -20.45 -1.83 -9.07
C SER A 44 -20.06 -0.44 -9.60
N GLY A 45 -19.03 -0.34 -10.44
CA GLY A 45 -18.39 0.90 -10.86
C GLY A 45 -17.26 1.35 -9.93
N ALA A 46 -16.96 0.61 -8.86
CA ALA A 46 -15.76 0.86 -8.07
C ALA A 46 -14.51 0.57 -8.91
N ILE A 47 -13.47 1.38 -8.71
CA ILE A 47 -12.17 1.22 -9.36
C ILE A 47 -11.09 1.28 -8.30
N THR A 48 -10.18 0.31 -8.29
CA THR A 48 -9.05 0.26 -7.34
C THR A 48 -7.74 0.07 -8.08
N CYS A 49 -6.70 0.76 -7.64
CA CYS A 49 -5.35 0.69 -8.23
C CYS A 49 -4.36 0.23 -7.16
N VAL A 50 -3.57 -0.81 -7.47
CA VAL A 50 -2.60 -1.43 -6.54
C VAL A 50 -1.25 -1.66 -7.21
N GLY A 51 -0.20 -1.87 -6.40
CA GLY A 51 1.16 -2.21 -6.89
C GLY A 51 2.00 -1.02 -7.33
N SER A 52 1.43 0.19 -7.42
CA SER A 52 2.20 1.39 -7.76
C SER A 52 3.19 1.77 -6.67
N LYS A 53 4.39 2.18 -7.10
CA LYS A 53 5.44 2.75 -6.24
C LYS A 53 5.38 4.28 -6.13
N SER A 54 4.44 4.92 -6.82
CA SER A 54 4.21 6.36 -6.69
C SER A 54 2.74 6.71 -6.88
N VAL A 55 2.27 7.71 -6.14
CA VAL A 55 0.90 8.23 -6.25
C VAL A 55 0.62 8.79 -7.66
N PRO A 56 1.50 9.60 -8.28
CA PRO A 56 1.26 10.08 -9.65
C PRO A 56 1.08 8.96 -10.68
N ARG A 57 1.88 7.88 -10.60
CA ARG A 57 1.74 6.72 -11.49
C ARG A 57 0.42 5.98 -11.25
N ALA A 58 0.02 5.80 -9.99
CA ALA A 58 -1.25 5.17 -9.65
C ALA A 58 -2.43 5.94 -10.25
N ILE A 59 -2.42 7.27 -10.10
CA ILE A 59 -3.42 8.18 -10.66
C ILE A 59 -3.44 8.11 -12.19
N SER A 60 -2.27 8.12 -12.84
CA SER A 60 -2.15 8.02 -14.30
C SER A 60 -2.73 6.71 -14.83
N CYS A 61 -2.35 5.56 -14.26
CA CYS A 61 -2.91 4.26 -14.66
C CYS A 61 -4.42 4.18 -14.43
N MET A 62 -4.92 4.73 -13.32
CA MET A 62 -6.35 4.70 -13.04
C MET A 62 -7.15 5.58 -14.00
N ARG A 63 -6.61 6.74 -14.40
CA ARG A 63 -7.21 7.60 -15.44
C ARG A 63 -7.21 6.94 -16.81
N ASP A 64 -6.14 6.23 -17.16
CA ASP A 64 -6.11 5.44 -18.40
C ASP A 64 -7.17 4.33 -18.40
N ALA A 65 -7.29 3.59 -17.30
CA ALA A 65 -8.33 2.57 -17.15
C ALA A 65 -9.74 3.19 -17.26
N MET A 66 -9.99 4.32 -16.58
CA MET A 66 -11.25 5.07 -16.69
C MET A 66 -11.58 5.44 -18.14
N LYS A 67 -10.59 5.92 -18.90
CA LYS A 67 -10.75 6.24 -20.32
C LYS A 67 -11.09 4.99 -21.15
N LYS A 68 -10.40 3.87 -20.92
CA LYS A 68 -10.65 2.59 -21.61
C LYS A 68 -12.05 2.05 -21.37
N ILE A 69 -12.60 2.26 -20.17
CA ILE A 69 -13.95 1.79 -19.81
C ILE A 69 -15.07 2.81 -20.10
N GLY A 70 -14.74 3.95 -20.72
CA GLY A 70 -15.71 4.96 -21.12
C GLY A 70 -16.25 5.82 -19.96
N VAL A 71 -15.53 5.93 -18.84
CA VAL A 71 -15.92 6.84 -17.74
C VAL A 71 -15.67 8.29 -18.17
N THR A 72 -16.74 9.08 -18.26
CA THR A 72 -16.74 10.47 -18.72
C THR A 72 -16.56 11.47 -17.58
N GLU A 73 -17.20 11.21 -16.44
CA GLU A 73 -17.01 12.00 -15.22
C GLU A 73 -15.69 11.63 -14.56
N LYS A 74 -14.93 12.61 -14.07
CA LYS A 74 -13.65 12.36 -13.37
C LYS A 74 -13.93 12.27 -11.87
N PRO A 75 -14.22 11.08 -11.29
CA PRO A 75 -14.46 10.97 -9.86
C PRO A 75 -13.19 11.36 -9.09
N PRO A 76 -13.33 11.88 -7.86
CA PRO A 76 -12.18 12.15 -7.01
C PRO A 76 -11.39 10.86 -6.77
N ILE A 77 -10.08 10.94 -6.96
CA ILE A 77 -9.16 9.83 -6.72
C ILE A 77 -8.58 9.98 -5.32
N THR A 78 -8.93 9.06 -4.42
CA THR A 78 -8.43 9.05 -3.05
C THR A 78 -7.36 7.96 -2.87
N VAL A 79 -6.20 8.34 -2.33
CA VAL A 79 -5.22 7.38 -1.86
C VAL A 79 -5.74 6.75 -0.57
N ARG A 80 -6.06 5.45 -0.61
CA ARG A 80 -6.55 4.72 0.57
C ARG A 80 -5.42 4.26 1.47
N GLN A 81 -4.30 3.85 0.87
CA GLN A 81 -3.17 3.29 1.59
C GLN A 81 -1.88 3.44 0.78
N LEU A 82 -0.82 3.81 1.48
CA LEU A 82 0.57 3.72 1.07
C LEU A 82 1.23 2.66 1.95
N LEU A 83 2.14 1.90 1.35
CA LEU A 83 2.96 0.91 2.03
C LEU A 83 4.42 1.25 1.78
N VAL A 84 5.14 1.52 2.86
CA VAL A 84 6.56 1.84 2.85
C VAL A 84 7.27 0.79 3.68
N CYS A 85 8.19 0.07 3.06
CA CYS A 85 9.05 -0.87 3.75
C CYS A 85 10.48 -0.34 3.72
N GLY A 86 11.09 -0.28 4.89
CA GLY A 86 12.52 -0.02 5.06
C GLY A 86 13.15 -1.17 5.85
N VAL A 87 14.44 -1.38 5.65
CA VAL A 87 15.23 -2.23 6.55
C VAL A 87 16.11 -1.29 7.35
N ILE A 88 15.93 -1.27 8.67
CA ILE A 88 16.87 -0.60 9.54
C ILE A 88 17.86 -1.65 9.99
N ARG A 89 19.07 -1.59 9.46
CA ARG A 89 20.16 -2.43 9.94
C ARG A 89 20.74 -1.74 11.16
N THR A 90 20.10 -1.93 12.31
CA THR A 90 20.60 -1.40 13.59
C THR A 90 21.86 -2.14 14.05
N GLY A 91 22.12 -3.34 13.53
CA GLY A 91 23.20 -4.23 13.98
C GLY A 91 23.03 -4.74 15.42
N TRP A 92 21.95 -4.34 16.09
CA TRP A 92 21.66 -4.49 17.52
C TRP A 92 20.18 -4.88 17.65
N HIS A 93 19.84 -5.78 18.57
CA HIS A 93 18.44 -6.12 18.83
C HIS A 93 17.74 -4.91 19.48
N PRO A 94 16.65 -4.38 18.90
CA PRO A 94 15.98 -3.22 19.46
C PRO A 94 15.32 -3.60 20.78
N VAL A 95 15.66 -2.88 21.85
CA VAL A 95 14.91 -2.99 23.10
C VAL A 95 13.58 -2.26 22.88
N MET A 96 12.51 -3.04 22.83
CA MET A 96 11.14 -2.55 22.56
C MET A 96 10.43 -2.07 23.85
N GLU A 97 11.10 -2.18 24.99
CA GLU A 97 10.62 -1.68 26.28
C GLU A 97 10.48 -0.16 26.24
N GLY A 98 9.39 0.36 26.82
CA GLY A 98 9.05 1.79 26.79
C GLY A 98 8.27 2.27 25.56
N LEU A 99 8.11 1.44 24.52
CA LEU A 99 7.16 1.75 23.44
C LEU A 99 5.71 1.61 23.89
N GLN A 100 5.42 0.67 24.80
CA GLN A 100 4.07 0.43 25.31
C GLN A 100 3.50 1.62 26.08
N ASP A 101 4.37 2.44 26.69
CA ASP A 101 3.95 3.63 27.44
C ASP A 101 3.47 4.76 26.53
N ARG A 102 3.84 4.71 25.24
CA ARG A 102 3.62 5.79 24.26
C ARG A 102 2.85 5.34 23.03
N TYR A 103 2.65 4.04 22.85
CA TYR A 103 2.07 3.45 21.66
C TYR A 103 1.24 2.22 22.00
N GLU A 104 0.21 1.98 21.21
CA GLU A 104 -0.46 0.67 21.24
C GLU A 104 0.45 -0.35 20.53
N VAL A 105 1.06 -1.23 21.32
CA VAL A 105 1.93 -2.31 20.84
C VAL A 105 1.21 -3.65 20.97
N ARG A 106 1.11 -4.39 19.87
CA ARG A 106 0.54 -5.75 19.85
C ARG A 106 1.56 -6.75 19.33
N ARG A 107 1.66 -7.88 20.02
CA ARG A 107 2.38 -9.09 19.58
C ARG A 107 1.33 -10.08 19.11
N GLU A 108 1.49 -10.58 17.89
CA GLU A 108 0.59 -11.58 17.30
C GLU A 108 1.37 -12.89 17.19
N ALA A 109 0.85 -13.99 17.74
CA ALA A 109 1.54 -15.29 17.71
C ALA A 109 1.79 -15.78 16.27
N ALA A 110 0.95 -15.35 15.33
CA ALA A 110 1.05 -15.69 13.91
C ALA A 110 2.06 -14.85 13.11
N PHE A 111 2.66 -13.80 13.71
CA PHE A 111 3.57 -12.90 13.01
C PHE A 111 4.88 -12.74 13.82
N PRO A 112 6.06 -13.03 13.23
CA PRO A 112 7.35 -12.93 13.90
C PRO A 112 7.81 -11.48 14.03
N GLY A 113 7.03 -10.67 14.75
CA GLY A 113 7.26 -9.24 14.92
C GLY A 113 6.28 -8.56 15.86
N VAL A 114 6.37 -7.24 15.95
CA VAL A 114 5.41 -6.41 16.70
C VAL A 114 4.70 -5.45 15.77
N MET A 115 3.42 -5.24 16.04
CA MET A 115 2.65 -4.16 15.45
C MET A 115 2.61 -2.99 16.42
N VAL A 116 2.94 -1.80 15.94
CA VAL A 116 2.94 -0.55 16.69
C VAL A 116 1.99 0.42 16.00
N ARG A 117 1.08 1.01 16.78
CA ARG A 117 0.14 2.01 16.30
C ARG A 117 0.37 3.33 17.04
N GLY A 118 0.60 4.39 16.25
CA GLY A 118 0.68 5.75 16.77
C GLY A 118 -0.67 6.26 17.25
N HIS A 119 -0.71 6.93 18.39
CA HIS A 119 -1.92 7.65 18.82
C HIS A 119 -2.22 8.81 17.85
N GLY A 120 -3.49 8.96 17.48
CA GLY A 120 -3.92 10.04 16.58
C GLY A 120 -3.46 9.92 15.13
N THR A 121 -2.85 8.79 14.72
CA THR A 121 -2.51 8.51 13.31
C THR A 121 -3.20 7.23 12.83
N LEU A 122 -3.55 7.21 11.54
CA LEU A 122 -3.98 5.99 10.85
C LEU A 122 -2.79 5.12 10.44
N ALA A 123 -1.56 5.58 10.70
CA ALA A 123 -0.36 4.84 10.36
C ALA A 123 -0.13 3.66 11.32
N ARG A 124 0.31 2.54 10.75
CA ARG A 124 0.73 1.34 11.48
C ARG A 124 2.14 0.98 11.08
N LEU A 125 2.91 0.47 12.02
CA LEU A 125 4.29 0.09 11.84
C LEU A 125 4.47 -1.35 12.31
N TYR A 126 5.04 -2.20 11.46
CA TYR A 126 5.39 -3.58 11.78
C TYR A 126 6.91 -3.68 11.89
N LEU A 127 7.38 -4.32 12.95
CA LEU A 127 8.79 -4.58 13.21
C LEU A 127 9.02 -6.09 13.22
N ALA A 128 9.78 -6.61 12.27
CA ALA A 128 10.20 -8.01 12.23
C ALA A 128 11.72 -8.11 12.37
N ASP A 129 12.22 -9.15 13.06
CA ASP A 129 13.66 -9.39 13.25
C ASP A 129 14.28 -10.07 12.01
N PRO A 130 15.44 -9.63 11.47
CA PRO A 130 16.22 -8.43 11.78
C PRO A 130 15.53 -7.16 11.29
N VAL A 131 15.38 -6.17 12.18
CA VAL A 131 14.55 -4.93 12.14
C VAL A 131 14.13 -4.43 10.75
N LYS A 132 13.21 -5.17 10.13
CA LYS A 132 12.44 -4.73 8.97
C LYS A 132 11.29 -3.92 9.50
N ILE A 133 11.21 -2.67 9.03
CA ILE A 133 10.13 -1.77 9.38
C ILE A 133 9.19 -1.68 8.18
N THR A 134 7.94 -2.06 8.39
CA THR A 134 6.88 -1.82 7.41
C THR A 134 5.90 -0.81 7.98
N CYS A 135 5.89 0.39 7.41
CA CYS A 135 4.93 1.43 7.74
C CYS A 135 3.83 1.50 6.68
N MET A 136 2.59 1.66 7.10
CA MET A 136 1.45 1.85 6.21
C MET A 136 0.53 2.94 6.72
N GLY A 137 -0.12 3.68 5.83
CA GLY A 137 -1.02 4.79 6.17
C GLY A 137 -1.54 5.51 4.92
N PRO A 138 -2.50 6.43 5.02
CA PRO A 138 -3.08 7.10 3.85
C PRO A 138 -2.16 8.16 3.22
N ASP A 139 -1.20 8.69 3.97
CA ASP A 139 -0.31 9.77 3.54
C ASP A 139 1.15 9.53 3.99
N MET A 140 2.09 10.06 3.21
CA MET A 140 3.52 9.92 3.50
C MET A 140 3.95 10.67 4.77
N GLY A 141 3.28 11.77 5.13
CA GLY A 141 3.63 12.59 6.29
C GLY A 141 3.43 11.83 7.60
N GLY A 142 2.26 11.22 7.78
CA GLY A 142 1.93 10.38 8.92
C GLY A 142 2.82 9.13 9.00
N ILE A 143 3.10 8.50 7.86
CA ILE A 143 4.03 7.36 7.78
C ILE A 143 5.43 7.76 8.24
N THR A 144 5.96 8.88 7.72
CA THR A 144 7.33 9.34 8.01
C THR A 144 7.46 9.79 9.47
N ARG A 145 6.45 10.48 9.99
CA ARG A 145 6.40 10.89 11.40
C ARG A 145 6.42 9.68 12.33
N LEU A 146 5.54 8.71 12.13
CA LEU A 146 5.50 7.49 12.94
C LEU A 146 6.82 6.72 12.87
N ALA A 147 7.38 6.57 11.66
CA ALA A 147 8.68 5.92 11.50
C ALA A 147 9.80 6.64 12.27
N ALA A 148 9.86 7.96 12.20
CA ALA A 148 10.87 8.77 12.89
C ALA A 148 10.71 8.72 14.42
N GLU A 149 9.48 8.74 14.91
CA GLU A 149 9.19 8.61 16.33
C GLU A 149 9.62 7.25 16.89
N ILE A 150 9.25 6.16 16.21
CA ILE A 150 9.65 4.80 16.61
C ILE A 150 11.16 4.63 16.49
N TYR A 151 11.80 5.20 15.46
CA TYR A 151 13.25 5.18 15.34
C TYR A 151 13.96 5.86 16.52
N ARG A 152 13.43 6.98 17.02
CA ARG A 152 13.98 7.67 18.21
C ARG A 152 13.73 6.90 19.50
N ALA A 153 12.64 6.15 19.57
CA ALA A 153 12.25 5.41 20.76
C ALA A 153 12.97 4.07 20.87
N ILE A 154 13.27 3.42 19.73
CA ILE A 154 14.10 2.21 19.70
C ILE A 154 15.51 2.56 20.17
N ARG A 155 15.95 1.88 21.24
CA ARG A 155 17.33 1.98 21.72
C ARG A 155 18.14 0.76 21.27
N PRO A 156 19.45 0.94 21.05
CA PRO A 156 20.35 -0.19 20.86
C PRO A 156 20.32 -1.10 22.09
N GLY A 157 20.05 -2.40 21.94
CA GLY A 157 20.18 -3.40 23.01
C GLY A 157 21.61 -3.94 23.11
N PRO A 158 22.05 -4.46 24.27
CA PRO A 158 23.41 -4.98 24.44
C PRO A 158 23.75 -6.02 23.34
N PRO A 159 25.03 -6.08 22.89
CA PRO A 159 25.48 -7.00 21.86
C PRO A 159 25.33 -8.48 22.25
#